data_AF-A0A0B0EN84-F1
#
_entry.id   AF-A0A0B0EN84-F1
#
_cell.length_a   1.000
_cell.length_b   1.000
_cell.length_c   1.000
_cell.angle_alpha   90.00
_cell.angle_beta   90.00
_cell.angle_gamma   90.00
#
_symmetry.space_group_name_H-M   'P 1'
#
loop_
_entity.id
_entity.type
_entity.pdbx_description
1 polymer ?
#
loop_
_entity_poly.entity_id
_entity_poly.type
_entity_poly.pdbx_seq_one_letter_code
_entity_poly.pdbx_strand_id
1 'polypeptide(L)'
;MQTSGLSKHVIRVSGILEKVYDEILQDVQIGYILFADEIGWRVKSRNWWLWVSGTKKSTYFLIDKSRGGDVVRRILGEVFLGVMAVDGWGTYLSIISEQQSCMAHILRKIRKFYKSFPGLKDIAAFYVKFRRIIKDGERLQSLCKEFGEEKFYRRFTNIEQTHKLVKSLSARVD
;
A
#
# COMPACT_ATOMS: atom_id res chain seq x y z
N MET A 1 -4.40 29.81 29.72
CA MET A 1 -3.56 29.88 28.51
C MET A 1 -4.48 29.96 27.29
N GLN A 2 -4.51 31.08 26.57
CA GLN A 2 -5.28 31.15 25.32
C GLN A 2 -4.62 30.26 24.27
N THR A 3 -5.32 29.21 23.85
CA THR A 3 -4.90 28.27 22.79
C THR A 3 -4.61 28.96 21.45
N SER A 4 -5.10 30.18 21.26
CA SER A 4 -4.94 30.98 20.05
C SER A 4 -3.47 31.31 19.70
N GLY A 5 -2.60 31.53 20.70
CA GLY A 5 -1.19 31.86 20.45
C GLY A 5 -0.42 30.71 19.81
N LEU A 6 -0.51 29.51 20.40
CA LEU A 6 0.13 28.30 19.88
C LEU A 6 -0.41 27.94 18.48
N SER A 7 -1.73 28.00 18.29
CA SER A 7 -2.33 27.74 16.96
C SER A 7 -1.83 28.72 15.90
N LYS A 8 -1.69 30.01 16.21
CA LYS A 8 -1.14 31.01 15.29
C LYS A 8 0.30 30.71 14.91
N HIS A 9 1.13 30.27 15.85
CA HIS A 9 2.51 29.88 15.57
C HIS A 9 2.56 28.65 14.65
N VAL A 10 1.74 27.63 14.88
CA VAL A 10 1.67 26.44 14.01
C VAL A 10 1.23 26.81 12.60
N ILE A 11 0.21 27.67 12.43
CA ILE A 11 -0.25 28.15 11.11
C ILE A 11 0.84 28.94 10.39
N ARG A 12 1.60 29.77 11.12
CA ARG A 12 2.71 30.51 10.53
C ARG A 12 3.81 29.57 10.03
N VAL A 13 4.18 28.57 10.84
CA VAL A 13 5.19 27.57 10.46
C VAL A 13 4.69 26.73 9.28
N SER A 14 3.40 26.36 9.22
CA SER A 14 2.87 25.61 8.08
C SER A 14 2.99 26.38 6.77
N GLY A 15 2.76 27.70 6.77
CA GLY A 15 2.98 28.54 5.59
C GLY A 15 4.46 28.60 5.16
N ILE A 16 5.40 28.55 6.11
CA ILE A 16 6.84 28.50 5.79
C ILE A 16 7.21 27.16 5.15
N LEU A 17 6.59 26.07 5.59
CA LEU A 17 6.87 24.71 5.13
C LEU A 17 6.11 24.32 3.85
N GLU A 18 5.27 25.19 3.29
CA GLU A 18 4.44 24.89 2.12
C GLU A 18 5.28 24.41 0.93
N LYS A 19 6.42 25.06 0.64
CA LYS A 19 7.33 24.61 -0.41
C LYS A 19 7.91 23.22 -0.16
N VAL A 20 8.26 22.92 1.09
CA VAL A 20 8.78 21.60 1.49
C VAL A 20 7.69 20.54 1.34
N TYR A 21 6.44 20.90 1.64
CA TYR A 21 5.29 20.02 1.46
C TYR A 21 5.07 19.68 -0.03
N ASP A 22 5.20 20.66 -0.92
CA ASP A 22 5.10 20.46 -2.37
C ASP A 22 6.27 19.63 -2.92
N GLU A 23 7.49 19.86 -2.42
CA GLU A 23 8.67 19.04 -2.76
C GLU A 23 8.48 17.57 -2.34
N ILE A 24 7.95 17.32 -1.14
CA ILE A 24 7.62 15.96 -0.67
C ILE A 24 6.58 15.30 -1.56
N LEU A 25 5.57 16.05 -2.03
CA LEU A 25 4.57 15.53 -2.96
C LEU A 25 5.22 15.11 -4.29
N GLN A 26 6.08 15.96 -4.86
CA GLN A 26 6.81 15.66 -6.09
C GLN A 26 7.70 14.41 -5.93
N ASP A 27 8.46 14.33 -4.84
CA ASP A 27 9.28 13.16 -4.50
C ASP A 27 8.46 11.86 -4.43
N VAL A 28 7.26 11.95 -3.88
CA VAL A 28 6.33 10.83 -3.76
C VAL A 28 5.79 10.41 -5.13
N GLN A 29 5.45 11.36 -6.00
CA GLN A 29 4.91 11.11 -7.34
C GLN A 29 5.90 10.45 -8.29
N ILE A 30 7.21 10.65 -8.10
CA ILE A 30 8.27 10.04 -8.92
C ILE A 30 8.90 8.79 -8.29
N GLY A 31 8.39 8.33 -7.15
CA GLY A 31 8.93 7.18 -6.42
C GLY A 31 8.78 5.86 -7.17
N TYR A 32 9.80 4.99 -7.12
CA TYR A 32 9.71 3.65 -7.74
C TYR A 32 8.74 2.71 -7.01
N ILE A 33 8.70 2.79 -5.68
CA ILE A 33 7.75 2.06 -4.83
C ILE A 33 7.05 3.08 -3.94
N LEU A 34 5.72 3.06 -3.99
CA LEU A 34 4.85 3.91 -3.19
C LEU A 34 4.00 3.07 -2.26
N PHE A 35 4.04 3.34 -0.96
CA PHE A 35 3.13 2.79 0.04
C PHE A 35 1.99 3.78 0.25
N ALA A 36 0.73 3.35 0.07
CA ALA A 36 -0.43 4.20 0.32
C ALA A 36 -1.42 3.52 1.27
N ASP A 37 -1.99 4.32 2.16
CA ASP A 37 -2.97 3.90 3.18
C ASP A 37 -3.80 5.11 3.62
N GLU A 38 -4.94 4.85 4.27
CA GLU A 38 -5.80 5.88 4.81
C GLU A 38 -6.45 5.49 6.13
N ILE A 39 -6.53 6.45 7.06
CA ILE A 39 -7.21 6.28 8.34
C ILE A 39 -8.28 7.36 8.54
N GLY A 40 -9.46 6.94 8.97
CA GLY A 40 -10.60 7.84 9.19
C GLY A 40 -10.83 8.20 10.65
N TRP A 41 -11.26 9.45 10.91
CA TRP A 41 -11.82 9.88 12.21
C TRP A 41 -12.97 10.86 12.03
N ARG A 42 -13.66 11.20 13.13
CA ARG A 42 -14.77 12.16 13.16
C ARG A 42 -14.29 13.54 13.59
N VAL A 43 -14.63 14.57 12.84
CA VAL A 43 -14.49 15.99 13.24
C VAL A 43 -15.86 16.62 13.18
N LYS A 44 -16.38 17.05 14.33
CA LYS A 44 -17.74 17.63 14.46
C LYS A 44 -18.80 16.75 13.76
N SER A 45 -18.79 15.45 14.09
CA SER A 45 -19.69 14.42 13.53
C SER A 45 -19.51 14.10 12.03
N ARG A 46 -18.63 14.80 11.30
CA ARG A 46 -18.32 14.52 9.89
C ARG A 46 -17.10 13.62 9.77
N ASN A 47 -17.09 12.73 8.77
CA ASN A 47 -15.94 11.89 8.48
C ASN A 47 -14.82 12.71 7.84
N TRP A 48 -13.58 12.41 8.24
CA TRP A 48 -12.35 12.91 7.66
C TRP A 48 -11.36 11.76 7.56
N TRP A 49 -10.46 11.85 6.59
CA TRP A 49 -9.45 10.83 6.30
C TRP A 49 -8.08 11.47 6.20
N LEU A 50 -7.10 10.87 6.89
CA LEU A 50 -5.67 11.12 6.67
C LEU A 50 -5.21 10.10 5.66
N TRP A 51 -4.87 10.59 4.48
CA TRP A 51 -4.20 9.85 3.44
C TRP A 51 -2.70 9.93 3.68
N VAL A 52 -2.04 8.78 3.55
CA VAL A 52 -0.59 8.66 3.65
C VAL A 52 -0.09 8.09 2.34
N SER A 53 0.92 8.73 1.75
CA SER A 53 1.60 8.26 0.54
C SER A 53 3.10 8.39 0.76
N GLY A 54 3.81 7.27 0.83
CA GLY A 54 5.19 7.23 1.27
C GLY A 54 6.09 6.41 0.37
N THR A 55 7.30 6.89 0.16
CA THR A 55 8.40 6.15 -0.46
C THR A 55 9.42 5.77 0.62
N LYS A 56 10.58 5.25 0.22
CA LYS A 56 11.69 5.00 1.16
C LYS A 56 12.24 6.28 1.81
N LYS A 57 12.09 7.45 1.15
CA LYS A 57 12.72 8.71 1.57
C LYS A 57 11.70 9.73 2.10
N SER A 58 10.52 9.78 1.50
CA SER A 58 9.58 10.89 1.69
C SER A 58 8.20 10.33 2.05
N THR A 59 7.44 11.03 2.89
CA THR A 59 6.07 10.65 3.25
C THR A 59 5.18 11.88 3.21
N TYR A 60 4.19 11.82 2.33
CA TYR A 60 3.19 12.84 2.12
C TYR A 60 1.91 12.51 2.89
N PHE A 61 1.34 13.53 3.52
CA PHE A 61 0.10 13.44 4.30
C PHE A 61 -0.93 14.41 3.75
N LEU A 62 -2.15 13.94 3.51
CA LEU A 62 -3.27 14.78 3.09
C LEU A 62 -4.51 14.49 3.94
N ILE A 63 -5.12 15.54 4.46
CA ILE A 63 -6.39 15.44 5.20
C ILE A 63 -7.52 15.85 4.27
N ASP A 64 -8.47 14.93 4.04
CA ASP A 64 -9.59 15.16 3.14
C ASP A 64 -10.93 14.66 3.72
N LYS A 65 -12.04 15.19 3.21
CA LYS A 65 -13.41 14.73 3.52
C LYS A 65 -13.90 13.66 2.56
N SER A 66 -13.09 13.25 1.60
CA SER A 66 -13.36 12.12 0.72
C SER A 66 -12.46 10.95 1.10
N ARG A 67 -13.03 9.74 1.03
CA ARG A 67 -12.29 8.47 0.96
C ARG A 67 -12.29 7.90 -0.46
N GLY A 68 -12.53 8.74 -1.45
CA GLY A 68 -12.72 8.36 -2.85
C GLY A 68 -11.43 8.40 -3.65
N GLY A 69 -11.48 7.79 -4.83
CA GLY A 69 -10.38 7.82 -5.81
C GLY A 69 -10.10 9.21 -6.38
N ASP A 70 -10.99 10.19 -6.19
CA ASP A 70 -10.72 11.59 -6.51
C ASP A 70 -9.53 12.14 -5.72
N VAL A 71 -9.34 11.70 -4.47
CA VAL A 71 -8.19 12.08 -3.66
C VAL A 71 -6.91 11.46 -4.21
N VAL A 72 -6.95 10.18 -4.56
CA VAL A 72 -5.82 9.46 -5.16
C VAL A 72 -5.37 10.14 -6.45
N ARG A 73 -6.32 10.53 -7.32
CA ARG A 73 -6.04 11.29 -8.55
C ARG A 73 -5.44 12.66 -8.30
N ARG A 74 -5.87 13.38 -7.25
CA ARG A 74 -5.23 14.66 -6.88
C ARG A 74 -3.79 14.48 -6.43
N ILE A 75 -3.48 13.38 -5.73
CA ILE A 75 -2.13 13.11 -5.21
C ILE A 75 -1.21 12.60 -6.33
N LEU A 76 -1.67 11.66 -7.17
CA LEU A 76 -0.80 10.90 -8.08
C LEU A 76 -1.06 11.16 -9.57
N GLY A 77 -2.09 11.92 -9.92
CA GLY A 77 -2.55 12.06 -11.30
C GLY A 77 -3.34 10.83 -11.78
N GLU A 78 -3.49 10.70 -13.09
CA GLU A 78 -4.23 9.58 -13.72
C GLU A 78 -3.36 8.33 -13.92
N VAL A 79 -2.03 8.49 -13.95
CA VAL A 79 -1.05 7.41 -14.20
C VAL A 79 0.12 7.53 -13.23
N PHE A 80 0.42 6.44 -12.53
CA PHE A 80 1.61 6.33 -11.69
C PHE A 80 2.52 5.22 -12.24
N LEU A 81 3.75 5.60 -12.63
CA LEU A 81 4.68 4.70 -13.33
C LEU A 81 5.48 3.77 -12.40
N GLY A 82 5.36 3.94 -11.08
CA GLY A 82 5.96 3.04 -10.09
C GLY A 82 5.01 1.91 -9.68
N VAL A 83 5.42 1.16 -8.66
CA VAL A 83 4.58 0.12 -8.04
C VAL A 83 3.96 0.64 -6.75
N MET A 84 2.63 0.58 -6.67
CA MET A 84 1.89 0.92 -5.46
C MET A 84 1.73 -0.30 -4.55
N ALA A 85 2.02 -0.13 -3.26
CA ALA A 85 1.81 -1.11 -2.21
C ALA A 85 0.63 -0.65 -1.33
N VAL A 86 -0.55 -1.23 -1.58
CA VAL A 86 -1.83 -0.76 -0.99
C VAL A 86 -2.54 -1.88 -0.22
N ASP A 87 -3.51 -1.53 0.61
CA ASP A 87 -4.25 -2.48 1.46
C ASP A 87 -5.30 -3.34 0.70
N GLY A 88 -5.49 -3.05 -0.59
CA GLY A 88 -6.47 -3.67 -1.47
C GLY A 88 -7.82 -2.94 -1.53
N TRP A 89 -7.90 -1.69 -1.04
CA TRP A 89 -9.10 -0.88 -1.17
C TRP A 89 -9.32 -0.44 -2.62
N GLY A 90 -10.56 -0.56 -3.13
CA GLY A 90 -10.87 -0.36 -4.55
C GLY A 90 -10.61 1.06 -5.07
N THR A 91 -10.41 2.05 -4.20
CA THR A 91 -10.17 3.44 -4.63
C THR A 91 -8.83 3.60 -5.33
N TYR A 92 -7.86 2.74 -5.00
CA TYR A 92 -6.55 2.76 -5.64
C TYR A 92 -6.62 2.29 -7.10
N LEU A 93 -7.71 1.64 -7.52
CA LEU A 93 -7.98 1.30 -8.93
C LEU A 93 -8.49 2.49 -9.76
N SER A 94 -8.64 3.67 -9.15
CA SER A 94 -9.07 4.88 -9.85
C SER A 94 -7.99 5.51 -10.74
N ILE A 95 -6.76 4.98 -10.70
CA ILE A 95 -5.62 5.41 -11.51
C ILE A 95 -4.97 4.21 -12.17
N ILE A 96 -4.25 4.44 -13.26
CA ILE A 96 -3.45 3.41 -13.92
C ILE A 96 -2.13 3.26 -13.16
N SER A 97 -1.91 2.11 -12.53
CA SER A 97 -0.68 1.80 -11.83
C SER A 97 -0.46 0.30 -11.68
N GLU A 98 0.80 -0.11 -11.55
CA GLU A 98 1.14 -1.45 -11.07
C GLU A 98 0.91 -1.53 -9.57
N GLN A 99 0.23 -2.59 -9.09
CA GLN A 99 -0.15 -2.71 -7.69
C GLN A 99 0.31 -4.04 -7.08
N GLN A 100 0.86 -3.94 -5.88
CA GLN A 100 1.06 -5.06 -4.97
C GLN A 100 0.22 -4.88 -3.71
N SER A 101 -0.21 -6.01 -3.14
CA SER A 101 -0.87 -5.99 -1.84
C SER A 101 0.14 -5.76 -0.71
N CYS A 102 -0.17 -4.83 0.20
CA CYS A 102 0.64 -4.53 1.35
C CYS A 102 0.71 -5.74 2.31
N MET A 103 1.90 -6.32 2.46
CA MET A 103 2.12 -7.52 3.26
C MET A 103 1.67 -7.35 4.72
N ALA A 104 1.87 -6.15 5.29
CA ALA A 104 1.46 -5.85 6.66
C ALA A 104 -0.07 -5.96 6.83
N HIS A 105 -0.83 -5.50 5.83
CA HIS A 105 -2.30 -5.62 5.81
C HIS A 105 -2.75 -7.08 5.71
N ILE A 106 -2.15 -7.86 4.82
CA ILE A 106 -2.46 -9.28 4.67
C ILE A 106 -2.20 -10.02 5.99
N LEU A 107 -1.04 -9.83 6.60
CA LEU A 107 -0.67 -10.49 7.86
C LEU A 107 -1.60 -10.08 9.01
N ARG A 108 -2.01 -8.81 9.10
CA ARG A 108 -3.01 -8.35 10.08
C ARG A 108 -4.36 -9.02 9.85
N LYS A 109 -4.83 -9.11 8.60
CA LYS A 109 -6.08 -9.79 8.24
C LYS A 109 -6.03 -11.26 8.65
N ILE A 110 -4.96 -11.99 8.31
CA ILE A 110 -4.78 -13.41 8.69
C ILE A 110 -4.85 -13.59 10.21
N ARG A 111 -4.13 -12.77 10.99
CA ARG A 111 -4.17 -12.85 12.47
C ARG A 111 -5.58 -12.60 13.02
N LYS A 112 -6.30 -11.62 12.46
CA LYS A 112 -7.68 -11.32 12.85
C LYS A 112 -8.62 -12.49 12.54
N PHE A 113 -8.49 -13.10 11.36
CA PHE A 113 -9.25 -14.30 10.99
C PHE A 113 -8.98 -15.45 11.94
N TYR A 114 -7.71 -15.76 12.21
CA TYR A 114 -7.34 -16.82 13.14
C TYR A 114 -7.94 -16.60 14.55
N LYS A 115 -7.88 -15.36 15.06
CA LYS A 115 -8.48 -15.01 16.36
C LYS A 115 -10.01 -15.14 16.37
N SER A 116 -10.67 -14.83 15.26
CA SER A 116 -12.14 -14.85 15.16
C SER A 116 -12.68 -16.27 14.93
N PHE A 117 -11.87 -17.16 14.35
CA PHE A 117 -12.28 -18.53 13.97
C PHE A 117 -11.21 -19.56 14.37
N PRO A 118 -10.95 -19.75 15.68
CA PRO A 118 -9.85 -20.60 16.15
C PRO A 118 -9.97 -22.08 15.74
N GLY A 119 -11.19 -22.58 15.49
CA GLY A 119 -11.44 -23.95 15.04
C GLY A 119 -11.28 -24.18 13.54
N LEU A 120 -11.16 -23.12 12.73
CA LEU A 120 -11.11 -23.24 11.27
C LEU A 120 -9.69 -23.55 10.79
N LYS A 121 -9.39 -24.84 10.64
CA LYS A 121 -8.07 -25.35 10.23
C LYS A 121 -7.61 -24.80 8.88
N ASP A 122 -8.55 -24.43 8.00
CA ASP A 122 -8.25 -23.88 6.68
C ASP A 122 -7.46 -22.56 6.75
N ILE A 123 -7.67 -21.74 7.79
CA ILE A 123 -6.90 -20.49 7.98
C ILE A 123 -5.42 -20.82 8.26
N ALA A 124 -5.16 -21.81 9.09
CA ALA A 124 -3.81 -22.25 9.40
C ALA A 124 -3.14 -22.87 8.16
N ALA A 125 -3.86 -23.72 7.42
CA ALA A 125 -3.38 -24.32 6.16
C ALA A 125 -3.05 -23.24 5.12
N PHE A 126 -3.96 -22.26 4.95
CA PHE A 126 -3.74 -21.10 4.09
C PHE A 126 -2.48 -20.33 4.50
N TYR A 127 -2.31 -20.01 5.79
CA TYR A 127 -1.14 -19.27 6.28
C TYR A 127 0.16 -20.02 6.01
N VAL A 128 0.19 -21.34 6.21
CA VAL A 128 1.38 -22.17 5.91
C VAL A 128 1.72 -22.12 4.42
N LYS A 129 0.72 -22.28 3.54
CA LYS A 129 0.92 -22.18 2.09
C LYS A 129 1.39 -20.77 1.68
N PHE A 130 0.72 -19.74 2.18
CA PHE A 130 1.06 -18.33 1.94
C PHE A 130 2.51 -18.04 2.35
N ARG A 131 2.91 -18.43 3.56
CA ARG A 131 4.28 -18.25 4.06
C ARG A 131 5.32 -18.96 3.18
N ARG A 132 4.99 -20.12 2.62
CA ARG A 132 5.88 -20.84 1.69
C ARG A 132 6.12 -20.04 0.41
N ILE A 133 5.07 -19.47 -0.18
CA ILE A 133 5.16 -18.63 -1.38
C ILE A 133 6.08 -17.43 -1.14
N ILE A 134 5.87 -16.72 -0.02
CA ILE A 134 6.70 -15.56 0.34
C ILE A 134 8.16 -15.95 0.49
N LYS A 135 8.46 -17.04 1.21
CA LYS A 135 9.84 -17.52 1.38
C LYS A 135 10.50 -17.94 0.07
N ASP A 136 9.76 -18.56 -0.84
CA ASP A 136 10.28 -18.94 -2.15
C ASP A 136 10.59 -17.70 -2.99
N GLY A 137 9.72 -16.67 -2.94
CA GLY A 137 9.95 -15.37 -3.56
C GLY A 137 11.17 -14.63 -2.98
N GLU A 138 11.29 -14.54 -1.65
CA GLU A 138 12.43 -13.93 -0.96
C GLU A 138 13.75 -14.62 -1.34
N ARG A 139 13.76 -15.95 -1.38
CA ARG A 139 14.93 -16.73 -1.81
C ARG A 139 15.28 -16.48 -3.28
N LEU A 140 14.29 -16.39 -4.15
CA LEU A 140 14.54 -16.07 -5.56
C LEU A 140 15.12 -14.65 -5.70
N GLN A 141 14.56 -13.69 -4.97
CA GLN A 141 15.03 -12.30 -4.96
C GLN A 141 16.45 -12.17 -4.41
N SER A 142 16.81 -12.87 -3.33
CA SER A 142 18.16 -12.81 -2.76
C SER A 142 19.23 -13.31 -3.73
N LEU A 143 18.89 -14.30 -4.56
CA LEU A 143 19.80 -14.89 -5.55
C LEU A 143 19.75 -14.16 -6.90
N CYS A 144 18.94 -13.11 -7.03
CA CYS A 144 18.78 -12.37 -8.28
C CYS A 144 20.10 -11.77 -8.78
N LYS A 145 21.01 -11.38 -7.87
CA LYS A 145 22.33 -10.83 -8.23
C LYS A 145 23.32 -11.90 -8.71
N GLU A 146 23.08 -13.16 -8.35
CA GLU A 146 23.94 -14.30 -8.71
C GLU A 146 23.47 -15.00 -10.00
N PHE A 147 22.23 -14.73 -10.42
CA PHE A 147 21.63 -15.33 -11.60
C PHE A 147 21.60 -14.34 -12.76
N GLY A 148 21.94 -14.82 -13.96
CA GLY A 148 21.54 -14.14 -15.19
C GLY A 148 20.01 -14.17 -15.36
N GLU A 149 19.48 -13.24 -16.14
CA GLU A 149 18.04 -13.05 -16.35
C GLU A 149 17.32 -14.35 -16.71
N GLU A 150 17.87 -15.14 -17.63
CA GLU A 150 17.27 -16.41 -18.09
C GLU A 150 17.08 -17.42 -16.93
N LYS A 151 18.09 -17.57 -16.08
CA LYS A 151 18.03 -18.49 -14.92
C LYS A 151 17.04 -17.99 -13.87
N PHE A 152 16.95 -16.67 -13.70
CA PHE A 152 15.96 -16.04 -12.82
C PHE A 152 14.54 -16.32 -13.33
N TYR A 153 14.24 -16.02 -14.60
CA TYR A 153 12.93 -16.24 -15.21
C TYR A 153 12.50 -17.71 -15.18
N ARG A 154 13.42 -18.64 -15.46
CA ARG A 154 13.13 -20.08 -15.35
C ARG A 154 12.73 -20.47 -13.93
N ARG A 155 13.44 -19.98 -12.92
CA ARG A 155 13.10 -20.27 -11.52
C ARG A 155 11.81 -19.60 -11.07
N PHE A 156 11.56 -18.36 -11.52
CA PHE A 156 10.30 -17.66 -11.31
C PHE A 156 9.12 -18.50 -11.84
N THR A 157 9.21 -18.95 -13.09
CA THR A 157 8.16 -19.76 -13.75
C THR A 157 7.93 -21.07 -12.99
N ASN A 158 8.98 -21.73 -12.52
CA ASN A 158 8.85 -22.95 -11.73
C ASN A 158 8.13 -22.70 -10.40
N ILE A 159 8.43 -21.60 -9.72
CA ILE A 159 7.76 -21.20 -8.46
C ILE A 159 6.29 -20.89 -8.74
N GLU A 160 5.98 -20.13 -9.80
CA GLU A 160 4.62 -19.81 -10.21
C GLU A 160 3.80 -21.08 -10.49
N GLN A 161 4.36 -22.02 -11.26
CA GLN A 161 3.72 -23.32 -11.55
C GLN A 161 3.54 -24.18 -10.30
N THR A 162 4.54 -24.21 -9.41
CA THR A 162 4.51 -24.98 -8.15
C THR A 162 3.38 -24.49 -7.24
N HIS A 163 3.22 -23.17 -7.15
CA HIS A 163 2.23 -22.60 -6.23
C HIS A 163 0.84 -22.48 -6.85
N LYS A 164 0.72 -22.50 -8.19
CA LYS A 164 -0.51 -22.43 -8.99
C LYS A 164 -1.65 -21.82 -8.18
N LEU A 165 -1.46 -20.55 -7.87
CA LEU A 165 -2.40 -19.74 -7.11
C LEU A 165 -2.70 -18.52 -7.98
N VAL A 166 -3.97 -18.43 -8.36
CA VAL A 166 -4.66 -17.21 -8.82
C VAL A 166 -4.45 -16.82 -10.29
N LYS A 167 -4.84 -17.69 -11.23
CA LYS A 167 -5.40 -17.23 -12.53
C LYS A 167 -6.90 -17.50 -12.68
N SER A 168 -7.54 -18.14 -11.69
CA SER A 168 -8.96 -18.54 -11.76
C SER A 168 -9.92 -17.63 -10.97
N LEU A 169 -9.43 -16.56 -10.33
CA LEU A 169 -10.30 -15.60 -9.62
C LEU A 169 -10.68 -14.37 -10.44
N SER A 170 -10.07 -14.12 -11.61
CA SER A 170 -10.52 -13.06 -12.53
C SER A 170 -11.57 -13.53 -13.54
N ALA A 171 -11.98 -14.80 -13.51
CA ALA A 171 -12.93 -15.40 -14.43
C ALA A 171 -14.26 -15.81 -13.76
N ARG A 172 -14.54 -15.32 -12.54
CA ARG A 172 -15.79 -15.59 -11.80
C ARG A 172 -16.36 -14.34 -11.13
N VAL A 173 -16.13 -13.18 -11.72
CA VAL A 173 -16.88 -11.95 -11.44
C VAL A 173 -17.12 -11.26 -12.78
N ASP A 174 -17.87 -11.96 -13.63
CA ASP A 174 -18.67 -11.40 -14.73
C ASP A 174 -20.05 -12.07 -14.63
#